data_AF-A0A517Y2R9-F1
#
_entry.id   AF-A0A517Y2R9-F1
#
_cell.length_a   1.000
_cell.length_b   1.000
_cell.length_c   1.000
_cell.angle_alpha   90.00
_cell.angle_beta   90.00
_cell.angle_gamma   90.00
#
_symmetry.space_group_name_H-M   'P 1'
#
loop_
_entity.id
_entity.type
_entity.pdbx_description
1 polymer ?
#
loop_
_entity_poly.entity_id
_entity_poly.type
_entity_poly.pdbx_seq_one_letter_code
_entity_poly.pdbx_strand_id
1 'polypeptide(L)'
;MSVVSDAVRAAVVARAGDRCEYCRLPTRGQVATFPVDHVRPRTAGGTDDPNNLALACPRCNGHKWAATDATDPDTGAVAPLFNPRADVWADHFAWSAAAPGQLVARTPIGRATVARLRMNDPTVVALRVLLADIGLFPEVTGGEDVEARRGADRPAAGGGAVSTSPSGPP
;
A
#
# COMPACT_ATOMS: atom_id res chain seq x y z
N MET A 1 -11.28 10.52 19.72
CA MET A 1 -10.40 9.66 18.88
C MET A 1 -10.18 8.37 19.63
N SER A 2 -10.84 7.29 19.22
CA SER A 2 -10.53 5.94 19.74
C SER A 2 -9.17 5.53 19.21
N VAL A 3 -8.26 5.21 20.11
CA VAL A 3 -6.90 4.79 19.77
C VAL A 3 -6.96 3.29 19.47
N VAL A 4 -6.72 2.90 18.22
CA VAL A 4 -6.43 1.49 17.88
C VAL A 4 -5.18 1.10 18.66
N SER A 5 -5.19 -0.06 19.33
CA SER A 5 -4.05 -0.47 20.17
C SER A 5 -2.76 -0.60 19.33
N ASP A 6 -1.61 -0.39 19.95
CA ASP A 6 -0.32 -0.47 19.25
C ASP A 6 -0.07 -1.86 18.65
N ALA A 7 -0.52 -2.91 19.33
CA ALA A 7 -0.44 -4.28 18.81
C ALA A 7 -1.28 -4.47 17.54
N VAL A 8 -2.52 -3.97 17.51
CA VAL A 8 -3.37 -4.04 16.32
C VAL A 8 -2.79 -3.17 15.20
N ARG A 9 -2.28 -1.98 15.53
CA ARG A 9 -1.61 -1.11 14.57
C ARG A 9 -0.40 -1.80 13.94
N ALA A 10 0.45 -2.43 14.74
CA ALA A 10 1.62 -3.16 14.24
C ALA A 10 1.23 -4.30 13.29
N ALA A 11 0.18 -5.05 13.63
CA ALA A 11 -0.34 -6.12 12.77
C ALA A 11 -0.87 -5.58 11.42
N VAL A 12 -1.61 -4.47 11.44
CA VAL A 12 -2.10 -3.80 10.23
C VAL A 12 -0.95 -3.32 9.34
N VAL A 13 0.08 -2.70 9.93
CA VAL A 13 1.26 -2.20 9.19
C VAL A 13 2.04 -3.35 8.56
N ALA A 14 2.31 -4.41 9.33
CA ALA A 14 3.05 -5.58 8.84
C ALA A 14 2.33 -6.26 7.68
N ARG A 15 1.00 -6.48 7.80
CA ARG A 15 0.18 -7.06 6.72
C ARG A 15 0.19 -6.18 5.46
N ALA A 16 0.16 -4.86 5.63
CA ALA A 16 0.16 -3.92 4.51
C ALA A 16 1.52 -3.83 3.78
N GLY A 17 2.58 -4.44 4.33
CA GLY A 17 3.93 -4.37 3.75
C GLY A 17 4.46 -2.94 3.68
N ASP A 18 4.19 -2.15 4.72
CA ASP A 18 4.60 -0.75 4.83
C ASP A 18 4.10 0.14 3.69
N ARG A 19 2.91 -0.15 3.17
CA ARG A 19 2.29 0.57 2.04
C ARG A 19 0.84 0.91 2.31
N CYS A 20 0.37 2.00 1.73
CA CYS A 20 -1.06 2.29 1.68
C CYS A 20 -1.79 1.14 0.95
N GLU A 21 -2.77 0.53 1.59
CA GLU A 21 -3.48 -0.63 1.03
C GLU A 21 -4.40 -0.23 -0.14
N TYR A 22 -4.70 1.07 -0.28
CA TYR A 22 -5.47 1.62 -1.40
C TYR A 22 -4.59 1.97 -2.60
N CYS A 23 -3.64 2.89 -2.43
CA CYS A 23 -2.87 3.46 -3.54
C CYS A 23 -1.41 2.98 -3.61
N ARG A 24 -1.04 2.02 -2.76
CA ARG A 24 0.27 1.34 -2.68
C ARG A 24 1.49 2.23 -2.40
N LEU A 25 1.27 3.53 -2.16
CA LEU A 25 2.31 4.47 -1.74
C LEU A 25 3.06 3.88 -0.53
N PRO A 26 4.39 3.74 -0.58
CA PRO A 26 5.16 3.25 0.56
C PRO A 26 5.20 4.30 1.67
N THR A 27 5.30 3.83 2.92
CA THR A 27 5.59 4.69 4.08
C THR A 27 7.02 5.23 4.01
N ARG A 28 7.94 4.46 3.41
CA ARG A 28 9.33 4.89 3.19
C ARG A 28 9.37 6.10 2.25
N GLY A 29 10.17 7.10 2.63
CA GLY A 29 10.25 8.37 1.91
C GLY A 29 9.10 9.34 2.25
N GLN A 30 8.26 9.01 3.23
CA GLN A 30 7.20 9.89 3.71
C GLN A 30 7.54 10.44 5.09
N VAL A 31 7.28 11.73 5.29
CA VAL A 31 7.39 12.36 6.61
C VAL A 31 6.16 12.04 7.46
N ALA A 32 4.99 11.90 6.83
CA ALA A 32 3.75 11.65 7.54
C ALA A 32 3.57 10.18 7.88
N THR A 33 3.16 9.91 9.13
CA THR A 33 2.71 8.59 9.57
C THR A 33 1.42 8.22 8.87
N PHE A 34 1.33 6.96 8.42
CA PHE A 34 0.11 6.46 7.78
C PHE A 34 -0.92 6.09 8.85
N PRO A 35 -2.13 6.69 8.82
CA PRO A 35 -3.22 6.30 9.70
C PRO A 35 -3.72 4.87 9.43
N VAL A 36 -4.32 4.29 10.46
CA VAL A 36 -5.15 3.09 10.33
C VAL A 36 -6.58 3.54 10.04
N ASP A 37 -7.05 3.23 8.84
CA ASP A 37 -8.40 3.52 8.36
C ASP A 37 -9.36 2.38 8.70
N HIS A 38 -10.62 2.72 8.97
CA HIS A 38 -11.71 1.77 9.09
C HIS A 38 -12.37 1.59 7.72
N VAL A 39 -12.21 0.43 7.10
CA VAL A 39 -12.79 0.12 5.78
C VAL A 39 -14.29 0.39 5.81
N ARG A 40 -15.01 -0.23 6.75
CA ARG A 40 -16.35 0.20 7.17
C ARG A 40 -16.19 1.27 8.26
N PRO A 41 -16.66 2.52 8.06
CA PRO A 41 -16.43 3.59 9.02
C PRO A 41 -17.16 3.35 10.33
N ARG A 42 -16.61 3.90 11.43
CA ARG A 42 -17.22 3.80 12.76
C ARG A 42 -18.62 4.40 12.83
N THR A 43 -18.89 5.46 12.05
CA THR A 43 -20.23 6.08 11.96
C THR A 43 -21.28 5.14 11.37
N ALA A 44 -20.87 4.14 10.59
CA ALA A 44 -21.74 3.07 10.14
C ALA A 44 -21.75 1.88 11.11
N GLY A 45 -20.87 1.84 12.12
CA GLY A 45 -20.70 0.72 13.07
C GLY A 45 -19.49 -0.18 12.77
N GLY A 46 -18.48 0.33 12.06
CA GLY A 46 -17.21 -0.37 11.91
C GLY A 46 -16.48 -0.56 13.24
N THR A 47 -15.85 -1.73 13.41
CA THR A 47 -15.12 -2.11 14.62
C THR A 47 -13.62 -1.85 14.49
N ASP A 48 -12.90 -1.85 15.62
CA ASP A 48 -11.43 -1.85 15.65
C ASP A 48 -10.82 -3.25 15.40
N ASP A 49 -11.61 -4.19 14.86
CA ASP A 49 -11.14 -5.52 14.48
C ASP A 49 -10.14 -5.41 13.31
N PRO A 50 -8.99 -6.10 13.35
CA PRO A 50 -8.01 -6.09 12.26
C PRO A 50 -8.60 -6.38 10.86
N ASN A 51 -9.71 -7.11 10.77
CA ASN A 51 -10.43 -7.44 9.53
C ASN A 51 -11.30 -6.28 8.99
N ASN A 52 -11.44 -5.18 9.75
CA ASN A 52 -12.06 -3.94 9.30
C ASN A 52 -11.05 -2.79 9.15
N LEU A 53 -9.78 -3.03 9.45
CA LEU A 53 -8.74 -2.00 9.47
C LEU A 53 -7.83 -2.10 8.25
N ALA A 54 -7.43 -0.96 7.70
CA ALA A 54 -6.48 -0.85 6.60
C ALA A 54 -5.40 0.20 6.88
N LEU A 55 -4.16 -0.05 6.47
CA LEU A 55 -3.15 1.02 6.48
C LEU A 55 -3.40 1.97 5.31
N ALA A 56 -3.60 3.25 5.57
CA ALA A 56 -3.90 4.24 4.54
C ALA A 56 -2.92 5.40 4.61
N CYS A 57 -2.50 5.94 3.47
CA CYS A 57 -1.80 7.23 3.49
C CYS A 57 -2.78 8.34 3.94
N PRO A 58 -2.29 9.46 4.53
CA PRO A 58 -3.16 10.53 5.01
C PRO A 58 -4.14 11.06 3.96
N ARG A 59 -3.73 11.08 2.69
CA ARG A 59 -4.56 11.52 1.57
C ARG A 59 -5.69 10.54 1.25
N CYS A 60 -5.41 9.25 1.12
CA CYS A 60 -6.46 8.25 0.87
C CYS A 60 -7.45 8.18 2.04
N ASN A 61 -6.94 8.18 3.28
CA ASN A 61 -7.77 8.20 4.48
C ASN A 61 -8.67 9.45 4.53
N GLY A 62 -8.08 10.63 4.30
CA GLY A 62 -8.81 11.90 4.33
C GLY A 62 -9.88 12.02 3.24
N HIS A 63 -9.58 11.58 2.01
CA HIS A 63 -10.56 11.60 0.92
C HIS A 63 -11.64 10.54 1.09
N LYS A 64 -11.31 9.31 1.50
CA LYS A 64 -12.29 8.27 1.80
C LYS A 64 -13.24 8.74 2.90
N TRP A 65 -12.68 9.23 4.01
CA TRP A 65 -13.41 9.63 5.21
C TRP A 65 -14.42 8.52 5.60
N ALA A 66 -15.72 8.81 5.61
CA ALA A 66 -16.77 7.85 5.91
C ALA A 66 -17.41 7.20 4.66
N ALA A 67 -16.89 7.43 3.45
CA ALA A 67 -17.46 6.83 2.25
C ALA A 67 -17.11 5.34 2.13
N THR A 68 -18.10 4.55 1.71
CA THR A 68 -17.99 3.11 1.38
C THR A 68 -18.26 2.84 -0.09
N ASP A 69 -18.76 3.83 -0.82
CA ASP A 69 -19.12 3.79 -2.22
C ASP A 69 -18.89 5.17 -2.85
N ALA A 70 -18.86 5.21 -4.19
CA ALA A 70 -18.84 6.43 -4.96
C ALA A 70 -19.39 6.20 -6.36
N THR A 71 -19.69 7.30 -7.06
CA THR A 71 -20.05 7.26 -8.48
C THR A 71 -18.84 6.84 -9.31
N ASP A 72 -19.02 5.82 -10.13
CA ASP A 72 -18.10 5.44 -11.20
C ASP A 72 -18.14 6.55 -12.28
N PRO A 73 -17.03 7.25 -12.53
CA PRO A 73 -17.01 8.38 -13.47
C PRO A 73 -17.35 7.98 -14.92
N ASP A 74 -17.15 6.73 -15.30
CA ASP A 74 -17.38 6.29 -16.69
C ASP A 74 -18.86 5.98 -16.95
N THR A 75 -19.57 5.45 -15.96
CA THR A 75 -20.94 4.95 -16.11
C THR A 75 -21.98 5.82 -15.40
N GLY A 76 -21.57 6.65 -14.45
CA GLY A 76 -22.48 7.40 -13.57
C GLY A 76 -23.19 6.54 -12.51
N ALA A 77 -22.99 5.23 -12.51
CA ALA A 77 -23.56 4.32 -11.52
C ALA A 77 -22.78 4.39 -10.19
N VAL A 78 -23.45 4.13 -9.08
CA VAL A 78 -22.78 3.97 -7.78
C VAL A 78 -22.12 2.59 -7.73
N ALA A 79 -20.84 2.55 -7.36
CA ALA A 79 -20.10 1.32 -7.11
C ALA A 79 -19.46 1.38 -5.72
N PRO A 80 -19.28 0.23 -5.04
CA PRO A 80 -18.56 0.19 -3.78
C PRO A 80 -17.10 0.64 -3.99
N LEU A 81 -16.51 1.22 -2.96
CA LEU A 81 -15.07 1.48 -2.92
C LEU A 81 -14.32 0.18 -2.67
N PHE A 82 -13.10 0.10 -3.19
CA PHE A 82 -12.20 -1.02 -3.02
C PHE A 82 -11.99 -1.33 -1.54
N ASN A 83 -12.22 -2.59 -1.20
CA ASN A 83 -12.07 -3.14 0.14
C ASN A 83 -10.83 -4.05 0.20
N PRO A 84 -9.71 -3.63 0.82
CA PRO A 84 -8.49 -4.44 0.89
C PRO A 84 -8.63 -5.75 1.71
N ARG A 85 -9.80 -6.00 2.31
CA ARG A 85 -10.12 -7.22 3.06
C ARG A 85 -10.95 -8.21 2.23
N ALA A 86 -11.57 -7.77 1.15
CA ALA A 86 -12.42 -8.60 0.28
C ALA A 86 -11.94 -8.65 -1.17
N ASP A 87 -11.27 -7.60 -1.64
CA ASP A 87 -10.91 -7.42 -3.04
C ASP A 87 -9.41 -7.62 -3.28
N VAL A 88 -9.07 -8.16 -4.46
CA VAL A 88 -7.68 -8.32 -4.90
C VAL A 88 -7.26 -7.05 -5.66
N TRP A 89 -6.22 -6.36 -5.20
CA TRP A 89 -5.80 -5.07 -5.77
C TRP A 89 -5.54 -5.13 -7.29
N ALA A 90 -4.89 -6.20 -7.77
CA ALA A 90 -4.51 -6.35 -9.17
C ALA A 90 -5.71 -6.58 -10.13
N ASP A 91 -6.86 -7.01 -9.60
CA ASP A 91 -8.09 -7.18 -10.37
C ASP A 91 -8.71 -5.81 -10.69
N HIS A 92 -8.54 -4.84 -9.78
CA HIS A 92 -9.13 -3.51 -9.87
C HIS A 92 -8.19 -2.46 -10.43
N PHE A 93 -6.88 -2.62 -10.23
CA PHE A 93 -5.89 -1.60 -10.53
C PHE A 93 -4.65 -2.17 -11.21
N ALA A 94 -3.99 -1.32 -11.98
CA ALA A 94 -2.63 -1.53 -12.45
C ALA A 94 -1.88 -0.21 -12.58
N TRP A 95 -0.56 -0.27 -12.61
CA TRP A 95 0.25 0.88 -13.00
C TRP A 95 0.21 1.06 -14.52
N SER A 96 0.10 2.30 -14.97
CA SER A 96 0.12 2.62 -16.40
C SER A 96 1.53 2.43 -16.97
N ALA A 97 1.64 1.66 -18.06
CA ALA A 97 2.87 1.57 -18.85
C ALA A 97 3.12 2.84 -19.69
N ALA A 98 2.07 3.59 -20.02
CA ALA A 98 2.17 4.81 -20.83
C ALA A 98 2.42 6.07 -20.00
N ALA A 99 2.10 6.04 -18.71
CA ALA A 99 2.19 7.20 -17.82
C ALA A 99 2.67 6.79 -16.42
N PRO A 100 4.00 6.80 -16.18
CA PRO A 100 4.60 6.41 -14.90
C PRO A 100 3.92 7.08 -13.69
N GLY A 101 3.72 6.32 -12.61
CA GLY A 101 3.07 6.81 -11.38
C GLY A 101 1.54 6.90 -11.44
N GLN A 102 0.91 6.75 -12.61
CA GLN A 102 -0.55 6.75 -12.73
C GLN A 102 -1.13 5.35 -12.56
N LEU A 103 -2.28 5.28 -11.88
CA LEU A 103 -3.10 4.07 -11.77
C LEU A 103 -4.11 4.00 -12.91
N VAL A 104 -4.21 2.83 -13.52
CA VAL A 104 -5.29 2.42 -14.41
C VAL A 104 -6.31 1.64 -13.59
N ALA A 105 -7.55 2.11 -13.55
CA ALA A 105 -8.66 1.40 -12.92
C ALA A 105 -9.38 0.52 -13.95
N ARG A 106 -9.51 -0.79 -13.65
CA ARG A 106 -9.98 -1.84 -14.57
C ARG A 106 -11.46 -2.19 -14.42
N THR A 107 -12.07 -1.82 -13.29
CA THR A 107 -13.46 -2.17 -12.97
C THR A 107 -14.22 -0.96 -12.42
N PRO A 108 -15.57 -1.01 -12.33
CA PRO A 108 -16.36 0.05 -11.69
C PRO A 108 -15.90 0.38 -10.27
N ILE A 109 -15.60 -0.65 -9.46
CA ILE A 109 -15.00 -0.49 -8.11
C ILE A 109 -13.71 0.31 -8.20
N GLY A 110 -12.80 -0.10 -9.09
CA GLY A 110 -11.52 0.57 -9.26
C GLY A 110 -11.68 2.05 -9.65
N ARG A 111 -12.57 2.34 -10.61
CA ARG A 111 -12.78 3.71 -11.12
C ARG A 111 -13.43 4.61 -10.07
N ALA A 112 -14.48 4.14 -9.41
CA ALA A 112 -15.10 4.83 -8.29
C ALA A 112 -14.08 5.11 -7.18
N THR A 113 -13.20 4.15 -6.88
CA THR A 113 -12.16 4.29 -5.85
C THR A 113 -11.08 5.29 -6.23
N VAL A 114 -10.52 5.20 -7.45
CA VAL A 114 -9.50 6.16 -7.94
C VAL A 114 -10.05 7.59 -7.92
N ALA A 115 -11.30 7.77 -8.36
CA ALA A 115 -11.97 9.07 -8.37
C ALA A 115 -12.22 9.58 -6.94
N ARG A 116 -12.87 8.77 -6.09
CA ARG A 116 -13.23 9.17 -4.71
C ARG A 116 -12.03 9.51 -3.85
N LEU A 117 -10.97 8.69 -3.93
CA LEU A 117 -9.75 8.85 -3.12
C LEU A 117 -8.71 9.76 -3.79
N ARG A 118 -9.00 10.26 -4.99
CA ARG A 118 -8.10 11.10 -5.82
C ARG A 118 -6.71 10.47 -5.96
N MET A 119 -6.67 9.18 -6.29
CA MET A 119 -5.41 8.42 -6.31
C MET A 119 -4.45 8.86 -7.42
N ASN A 120 -4.96 9.51 -8.47
CA ASN A 120 -4.18 10.07 -9.58
C ASN A 120 -4.08 11.61 -9.50
N ASP A 121 -4.23 12.20 -8.32
CA ASP A 121 -3.90 13.62 -8.13
C ASP A 121 -2.48 13.91 -8.65
N PRO A 122 -2.26 14.96 -9.47
CA PRO A 122 -0.98 15.20 -10.12
C PRO A 122 0.21 15.25 -9.15
N THR A 123 0.02 15.80 -7.95
CA THR A 123 1.07 15.85 -6.92
C THR A 123 1.44 14.46 -6.42
N VAL A 124 0.46 13.55 -6.31
CA VAL A 124 0.70 12.17 -5.88
C VAL A 124 1.39 11.39 -6.99
N VAL A 125 0.98 11.59 -8.25
CA VAL A 125 1.63 10.96 -9.42
C VAL A 125 3.10 11.39 -9.47
N ALA A 126 3.39 12.69 -9.38
CA ALA A 126 4.74 13.22 -9.35
C ALA A 126 5.57 12.63 -8.19
N LEU A 127 4.99 12.54 -6.98
CA LEU A 127 5.65 11.90 -5.84
C LEU A 127 6.01 10.44 -6.12
N ARG A 128 5.11 9.65 -6.72
CA ARG A 128 5.40 8.25 -7.05
C ARG A 128 6.54 8.12 -8.05
N VAL A 129 6.58 8.99 -9.07
CA VAL A 129 7.68 9.04 -10.03
C VAL A 129 9.00 9.36 -9.32
N LEU A 130 9.05 10.41 -8.50
CA LEU A 130 10.24 10.76 -7.72
C LEU A 130 10.73 9.61 -6.84
N LEU A 131 9.81 8.91 -6.15
CA LEU A 131 10.14 7.75 -5.33
C LEU A 131 10.66 6.57 -6.16
N ALA A 132 10.16 6.39 -7.38
CA ALA A 132 10.65 5.37 -8.29
C ALA A 132 12.08 5.67 -8.76
N ASP A 133 12.36 6.94 -9.11
CA ASP A 133 13.67 7.39 -9.57
C ASP A 133 14.77 7.15 -8.52
N ILE A 134 14.42 7.26 -7.24
CA ILE A 134 15.33 6.96 -6.12
C ILE A 134 15.22 5.51 -5.58
N GLY A 135 14.53 4.63 -6.30
CA GLY A 135 14.44 3.19 -6.00
C GLY A 135 13.54 2.82 -4.81
N LEU A 136 12.76 3.76 -4.28
CA LEU A 136 11.84 3.52 -3.15
C LEU A 136 10.45 3.03 -3.58
N PHE A 137 10.08 3.21 -4.85
CA PHE A 137 8.81 2.71 -5.40
C PHE A 137 8.93 2.28 -6.88
N PRO A 138 9.81 1.33 -7.22
CA PRO A 138 10.16 1.02 -8.60
C PRO A 138 9.01 0.45 -9.45
N GLU A 139 8.01 -0.19 -8.85
CA GLU A 139 6.93 -0.84 -9.59
C GLU A 139 5.97 0.11 -10.34
N VAL A 140 6.04 1.43 -10.10
CA VAL A 140 5.14 2.42 -10.71
C VAL A 140 5.57 2.89 -12.10
N THR A 141 6.77 2.54 -12.57
CA THR A 141 7.30 2.95 -13.88
C THR A 141 6.88 2.03 -15.03
N GLY A 142 6.03 1.03 -14.77
CA GLY A 142 5.38 0.24 -15.82
C GLY A 142 6.37 -0.54 -16.69
N GLY A 143 7.08 -1.52 -16.12
CA GLY A 143 7.90 -2.44 -16.91
C GLY A 143 9.03 -3.11 -16.13
N GLU A 144 8.86 -4.43 -15.94
CA GLU A 144 9.87 -5.49 -15.70
C GLU A 144 10.61 -5.52 -14.35
N ASP A 145 10.19 -6.50 -13.54
CA ASP A 145 10.92 -7.25 -12.52
C ASP A 145 11.74 -6.47 -11.48
N VAL A 146 11.03 -5.95 -10.49
CA VAL A 146 11.62 -5.54 -9.20
C VAL A 146 12.34 -6.72 -8.50
N GLU A 147 11.95 -7.97 -8.77
CA GLU A 147 12.64 -9.18 -8.29
C GLU A 147 14.10 -9.27 -8.77
N ALA A 148 14.39 -8.90 -10.02
CA ALA A 148 15.73 -9.03 -10.61
C ALA A 148 16.76 -8.09 -9.94
N ARG A 149 16.30 -6.95 -9.39
CA ARG A 149 17.17 -5.97 -8.72
C ARG A 149 17.43 -6.30 -7.25
N ARG A 150 16.55 -7.07 -6.59
CA ARG A 150 16.77 -7.54 -5.20
C ARG A 150 17.92 -8.54 -5.05
N GLY A 151 18.33 -9.20 -6.15
CA GLY A 151 19.46 -10.13 -6.16
C GLY A 151 20.84 -9.46 -6.16
N ALA A 152 20.94 -8.21 -6.62
CA ALA A 152 22.23 -7.52 -6.79
C ALA A 152 22.73 -6.82 -5.50
N ASP A 153 21.82 -6.43 -4.60
CA ASP A 153 22.15 -5.67 -3.37
C ASP A 153 22.25 -6.54 -2.10
N ARG A 154 22.23 -7.87 -2.23
CA ARG A 154 22.46 -8.74 -1.06
C ARG A 154 23.97 -8.80 -0.81
N PRO A 155 24.51 -8.26 0.29
CA PRO A 155 25.92 -8.47 0.61
C PRO A 155 26.15 -9.97 0.70
N ALA A 156 27.23 -10.45 0.06
CA ALA A 156 27.68 -11.83 0.18
C ALA A 156 27.76 -12.14 1.68
N ALA A 157 27.01 -13.15 2.12
CA ALA A 157 27.12 -13.64 3.49
C ALA A 157 28.55 -14.15 3.66
N GLY A 158 29.41 -13.31 4.24
CA GLY A 158 30.75 -13.69 4.64
C GLY A 158 30.64 -14.79 5.68
N GLY A 159 30.86 -16.03 5.24
CA GLY A 159 31.01 -17.18 6.11
C GLY A 159 32.28 -17.03 6.94
N GLY A 160 32.18 -16.34 8.07
CA GLY A 160 33.18 -16.37 9.12
C GLY A 160 33.10 -17.73 9.81
N ALA A 161 33.98 -18.65 9.40
CA ALA A 161 34.19 -19.91 10.09
C ALA A 161 34.72 -19.62 11.50
N VAL A 162 33.91 -19.89 12.52
CA VAL A 162 34.36 -19.97 13.91
C VAL A 162 35.08 -21.30 14.07
N SER A 163 36.40 -21.26 14.19
CA SER A 163 37.23 -22.41 14.55
C SER A 163 36.99 -22.76 16.02
N THR A 164 36.23 -23.82 16.28
CA THR A 164 36.17 -24.47 17.59
C THR A 164 37.27 -25.54 17.66
N SER A 165 38.29 -25.29 18.47
CA SER A 165 39.28 -26.32 18.85
C SER A 165 38.64 -27.31 19.83
N PRO A 166 38.87 -28.63 19.70
CA PRO A 166 38.33 -29.62 20.63
C PRO A 166 39.26 -29.84 21.83
N SER A 167 38.67 -30.04 23.00
CA SER A 167 39.31 -30.54 24.21
C SER A 167 39.63 -32.05 24.07
N GLY A 168 40.77 -32.52 24.57
CA GLY A 168 40.95 -33.95 24.92
C GLY A 168 42.40 -34.40 25.22
N PRO A 169 42.60 -35.42 26.10
CA PRO A 169 43.76 -35.54 27.01
C PRO A 169 44.73 -36.69 26.61
N PRO A 170 45.70 -37.11 27.47
CA PRO A 170 45.43 -37.93 28.66
C PRO A 170 45.94 -37.35 30.00
#